data_AF-A0A3N1HZG8-F1
#
_entry.id   AF-A0A3N1HZG8-F1
#
_cell.length_a   1.000
_cell.length_b   1.000
_cell.length_c   1.000
_cell.angle_alpha   90.00
_cell.angle_beta   90.00
_cell.angle_gamma   90.00
#
_symmetry.space_group_name_H-M   'P 1'
#
loop_
_entity.id
_entity.type
_entity.pdbx_description
1 polymer ?
#
loop_
_entity_poly.entity_id
_entity_poly.type
_entity_poly.pdbx_seq_one_letter_code
_entity_poly.pdbx_strand_id
1 'polypeptide(L)'
;MRLYAQTPPRRIRQVLADLIAVALIAASVWFALTVRDAIMSLAEPGRKAQSAGDDLATGLNNAADSASGVPLIGGALKKPLQAAASAGDGLSDAGRSLQDVVGQVADLTALALIVLPVAFVLVLWLPPRLLWIRRSATTRRLLDTPGGADLLALRALTGPLRDLARVPVPPGGLADAWRRGDRQAIADLSEVALARAGLRA
;
A
#
# COMPACT_ATOMS: atom_id res chain seq x y z
N MET A 1 0.13 -4.08 -25.03
CA MET A 1 -1.01 -3.61 -24.20
C MET A 1 -0.77 -2.14 -23.86
N ARG A 2 -1.77 -1.25 -23.95
CA ARG A 2 -1.59 0.19 -23.65
C ARG A 2 -1.95 0.45 -22.18
N LEU A 3 -1.03 1.08 -21.44
CA LEU A 3 -1.16 1.34 -19.99
C LEU A 3 -1.99 2.60 -19.65
N TYR A 4 -2.25 3.47 -20.63
CA TYR A 4 -2.95 4.76 -20.45
C TYR A 4 -3.93 5.09 -21.59
N ALA A 5 -5.02 5.79 -21.26
CA ALA A 5 -5.99 6.28 -22.23
C ALA A 5 -5.37 7.32 -23.19
N GLN A 6 -5.85 7.36 -24.44
CA GLN A 6 -5.39 8.31 -25.45
C GLN A 6 -6.21 9.60 -25.49
N THR A 7 -7.34 9.65 -24.78
CA THR A 7 -8.13 10.87 -24.62
C THR A 7 -7.60 11.73 -23.46
N PRO A 8 -7.26 13.02 -23.70
CA PRO A 8 -6.61 13.90 -22.71
C PRO A 8 -7.31 13.96 -21.34
N PRO A 9 -8.64 14.14 -21.22
CA PRO A 9 -9.29 14.31 -19.91
C PRO A 9 -9.31 13.01 -19.07
N ARG A 10 -9.30 11.84 -19.72
CA ARG A 10 -9.23 10.56 -19.01
C ARG A 10 -7.81 10.21 -18.59
N ARG A 11 -6.81 10.56 -19.40
CA ARG A 11 -5.40 10.38 -19.05
C ARG A 11 -5.03 11.20 -17.80
N ILE A 12 -5.44 12.47 -17.74
CA ILE A 12 -5.17 13.34 -16.58
C ILE A 12 -5.79 12.76 -15.31
N ARG A 13 -7.05 12.30 -15.37
CA ARG A 13 -7.70 11.65 -14.21
C ARG A 13 -7.00 10.37 -13.76
N GLN A 14 -6.49 9.55 -14.70
CA GLN A 14 -5.71 8.35 -14.37
C GLN A 14 -4.41 8.72 -13.68
N VAL A 15 -3.64 9.66 -14.23
CA VAL A 15 -2.38 10.11 -13.62
C VAL A 15 -2.63 10.72 -12.25
N LEU A 16 -3.66 11.56 -12.10
CA LEU A 16 -3.98 12.16 -10.82
C LEU A 16 -4.42 11.11 -9.79
N ALA A 17 -5.23 10.13 -10.18
CA ALA A 17 -5.63 9.03 -9.31
C ALA A 17 -4.41 8.17 -8.88
N ASP A 18 -3.46 7.95 -9.78
CA ASP A 18 -2.22 7.22 -9.49
C ASP A 18 -1.34 8.00 -8.52
N LEU A 19 -1.16 9.30 -8.76
CA LEU A 19 -0.40 10.18 -7.86
C LEU A 19 -1.04 10.26 -6.48
N ILE A 20 -2.37 10.38 -6.40
CA ILE A 20 -3.10 10.37 -5.12
C ILE A 20 -2.91 9.02 -4.40
N ALA A 21 -3.03 7.91 -5.12
CA ALA A 21 -2.83 6.58 -4.52
C ALA A 21 -1.41 6.42 -3.97
N VAL A 22 -0.39 6.80 -4.75
CA VAL A 22 1.02 6.75 -4.32
C VAL A 22 1.26 7.69 -3.14
N ALA A 23 0.72 8.91 -3.17
CA ALA A 23 0.86 9.88 -2.09
C ALA A 23 0.21 9.37 -0.79
N LEU A 24 -0.98 8.77 -0.88
CA LEU A 24 -1.66 8.18 0.27
C LEU A 24 -0.86 7.01 0.85
N ILE A 25 -0.35 6.11 0.00
CA ILE A 25 0.51 4.99 0.44
C ILE A 25 1.76 5.53 1.15
N ALA A 26 2.45 6.50 0.55
CA ALA A 26 3.64 7.10 1.13
C ALA A 26 3.34 7.79 2.46
N ALA A 27 2.23 8.54 2.53
CA ALA A 27 1.79 9.20 3.76
C ALA A 27 1.44 8.19 4.86
N SER A 28 0.77 7.07 4.53
CA SER A 28 0.47 6.00 5.49
C SER A 28 1.73 5.33 6.02
N VAL A 29 2.70 5.03 5.15
CA VAL A 29 3.98 4.45 5.56
C VAL A 29 4.74 5.42 6.47
N TRP A 30 4.84 6.69 6.08
CA TRP A 30 5.51 7.72 6.88
C TRP A 30 4.85 7.88 8.26
N PHE A 31 3.51 7.93 8.31
CA PHE A 31 2.75 8.01 9.54
C PHE A 31 2.98 6.78 10.43
N ALA A 32 2.97 5.57 9.85
CA ALA A 32 3.22 4.33 10.58
C ALA A 32 4.62 4.24 11.17
N LEU A 33 5.64 4.65 10.43
CA LEU A 33 7.01 4.72 10.93
C LEU A 33 7.15 5.74 12.07
N THR A 34 6.50 6.90 11.94
CA THR A 34 6.48 7.92 13.00
C THR A 34 5.85 7.39 14.28
N VAL A 35 4.71 6.69 14.17
CA VAL A 35 4.05 6.06 15.31
C VAL A 35 4.92 4.96 15.93
N ARG A 36 5.57 4.13 15.10
CA ARG A 36 6.50 3.09 15.55
C ARG A 36 7.64 3.67 16.37
N ASP A 37 8.27 4.73 15.88
CA ASP A 37 9.40 5.37 16.55
C ASP A 37 8.97 6.01 17.87
N ALA A 38 7.77 6.61 17.91
CA ALA A 38 7.17 7.09 19.14
C ALA A 38 6.95 5.95 20.15
N ILE A 39 6.46 4.79 19.72
CA ILE A 39 6.30 3.62 20.60
C ILE A 39 7.67 3.11 21.08
N MET A 40 8.68 3.05 20.21
CA MET A 40 10.03 2.60 20.55
C MET A 40 10.73 3.50 21.59
N SER A 41 10.29 4.75 21.76
CA SER A 41 10.76 5.61 22.85
C SER A 41 10.40 5.05 24.23
N LEU A 42 9.29 4.30 24.35
CA LEU A 42 8.90 3.62 25.60
C LEU A 42 9.83 2.46 25.98
N ALA A 43 10.73 2.02 25.08
CA ALA A 43 11.73 1.02 25.40
C ALA A 43 12.96 1.62 26.12
N GLU A 44 13.12 2.94 26.13
CA GLU A 44 14.27 3.60 26.77
C GLU A 44 14.36 3.37 28.29
N PRO A 45 13.25 3.45 29.07
CA PRO A 45 13.27 3.07 30.48
C PRO A 45 13.68 1.61 30.69
N GLY A 46 13.21 0.69 29.82
CA GLY A 46 13.59 -0.73 29.86
C GLY A 46 15.09 -0.94 29.63
N ARG A 47 15.68 -0.21 28.67
CA ARG A 47 17.14 -0.21 28.43
C ARG A 47 17.93 0.24 29.64
N LYS A 48 17.50 1.34 30.28
CA LYS A 48 18.14 1.88 31.48
C LYS A 48 18.00 0.93 32.67
N ALA A 49 16.84 0.30 32.84
CA ALA A 49 16.63 -0.71 33.87
C ALA A 49 17.50 -1.95 33.64
N GLN A 50 17.61 -2.39 32.38
CA GLN A 50 18.48 -3.50 32.00
C GLN A 50 19.94 -3.21 32.37
N SER A 51 20.48 -2.09 31.90
CA SER A 51 21.88 -1.72 32.17
C SER A 51 22.15 -1.55 33.66
N ALA A 52 21.24 -0.92 34.39
CA ALA A 52 21.38 -0.76 35.84
C ALA A 52 21.33 -2.09 36.58
N GLY A 53 20.50 -3.03 36.15
CA GLY A 53 20.43 -4.39 36.68
C GLY A 53 21.73 -5.16 36.43
N ASP A 54 22.25 -5.13 35.20
CA ASP A 54 23.51 -5.78 34.81
C ASP A 54 24.71 -5.23 35.60
N ASP A 55 24.82 -3.90 35.72
CA ASP A 55 25.89 -3.24 36.46
C ASP A 55 25.82 -3.58 37.96
N LEU A 56 24.61 -3.58 38.53
CA LEU A 56 24.38 -3.94 39.93
C LEU A 56 24.72 -5.41 40.20
N ALA A 57 24.26 -6.32 39.35
CA ALA A 57 24.56 -7.76 39.47
C ALA A 57 26.06 -8.03 39.38
N THR A 58 26.73 -7.40 38.41
CA THR A 58 28.18 -7.51 38.22
C THR A 58 28.95 -6.97 39.43
N GLY A 59 28.60 -5.78 39.92
CA GLY A 59 29.24 -5.18 41.09
C GLY A 59 29.08 -6.02 42.36
N LEU A 60 27.87 -6.57 42.58
CA LEU A 60 27.57 -7.40 43.73
C LEU A 60 28.23 -8.78 43.66
N ASN A 61 28.33 -9.39 42.48
CA ASN A 61 29.09 -10.63 42.28
C ASN A 61 30.58 -10.42 42.57
N ASN A 62 31.17 -9.34 42.04
CA ASN A 62 32.56 -8.99 42.32
C ASN A 62 32.82 -8.76 43.83
N ALA A 63 31.87 -8.11 44.51
CA ALA A 63 31.92 -7.92 45.96
C ALA A 63 31.77 -9.25 46.72
N ALA A 64 30.89 -10.15 46.28
CA ALA A 64 30.70 -11.46 46.88
C ALA A 64 31.96 -12.33 46.78
N ASP A 65 32.64 -12.29 45.64
CA ASP A 65 33.89 -13.00 45.41
C ASP A 65 35.03 -12.42 46.26
N SER A 66 35.12 -11.10 46.35
CA SER A 66 36.08 -10.43 47.24
C SER A 66 35.84 -10.76 48.72
N ALA A 67 34.58 -10.74 49.15
CA ALA A 67 34.20 -11.06 50.53
C ALA A 67 34.48 -12.53 50.89
N SER A 68 34.47 -13.43 49.91
CA SER A 68 34.75 -14.85 50.13
C SER A 68 36.17 -15.13 50.64
N GLY A 69 37.11 -14.20 50.41
CA GLY A 69 38.50 -14.29 50.87
C GLY A 69 38.71 -13.94 52.35
N VAL A 70 37.68 -13.48 53.08
CA VAL A 70 37.83 -13.07 54.49
C VAL A 70 37.74 -14.29 55.43
N PRO A 71 38.78 -14.58 56.25
CA PRO A 71 38.75 -15.70 57.20
C PRO A 71 37.58 -15.58 58.20
N LEU A 72 36.99 -16.72 58.59
CA LEU A 72 35.88 -16.87 59.55
C LEU A 72 34.50 -16.34 59.10
N ILE A 73 34.42 -15.27 58.31
CA ILE A 73 33.14 -14.61 57.96
C ILE A 73 32.83 -14.55 56.45
N GLY A 74 33.76 -14.93 55.56
CA GLY A 74 33.58 -14.76 54.11
C GLY A 74 32.34 -15.44 53.52
N GLY A 75 31.97 -16.63 54.02
CA GLY A 75 30.73 -17.31 53.61
C GLY A 75 29.44 -16.61 54.05
N ALA A 76 29.47 -15.94 55.21
CA ALA A 76 28.32 -15.19 55.74
C ALA A 76 28.07 -13.89 54.97
N LEU A 77 29.13 -13.28 54.42
CA LEU A 77 29.04 -12.08 53.57
C LEU A 77 28.72 -12.41 52.11
N LYS A 78 29.21 -13.55 51.60
CA LYS A 78 29.01 -13.98 50.21
C LYS A 78 27.53 -14.21 49.86
N LYS A 79 26.80 -14.96 50.69
CA LYS A 79 25.39 -15.31 50.44
C LYS A 79 24.47 -14.11 50.18
N PRO A 80 24.41 -13.09 51.06
CA PRO A 80 23.54 -11.94 50.85
C PRO A 80 23.95 -11.11 49.62
N LEU A 81 25.25 -11.01 49.33
CA LEU A 81 25.74 -10.32 48.14
C LEU A 81 25.34 -11.06 46.84
N GLN A 82 25.44 -12.38 46.81
CA GLN A 82 24.97 -13.19 45.68
C GLN A 82 23.45 -13.10 45.51
N ALA A 83 22.69 -13.13 46.61
CA ALA A 83 21.24 -12.98 46.55
C ALA A 83 20.83 -11.60 45.98
N ALA A 84 21.55 -10.55 46.37
CA ALA A 84 21.35 -9.22 45.81
C ALA A 84 21.77 -9.14 44.32
N ALA A 85 22.85 -9.84 43.93
CA ALA A 85 23.26 -9.92 42.52
C ALA A 85 22.17 -10.58 41.66
N SER A 86 21.58 -11.69 42.13
CA SER A 86 20.46 -12.35 41.43
C SER A 86 19.20 -11.46 41.34
N ALA A 87 18.98 -10.57 42.30
CA ALA A 87 17.91 -9.56 42.17
C ALA A 87 18.23 -8.51 41.08
N GLY A 88 19.51 -8.16 40.92
CA GLY A 88 20.00 -7.35 39.80
C GLY A 88 19.77 -8.03 38.44
N ASP A 89 20.09 -9.33 38.34
CA ASP A 89 19.79 -10.13 37.14
C ASP A 89 18.29 -10.13 36.81
N GLY A 90 17.43 -10.32 37.83
CA GLY A 90 15.98 -10.27 37.64
C GLY A 90 15.46 -8.90 37.18
N LEU A 91 16.07 -7.81 37.66
CA LEU A 91 15.77 -6.46 37.15
C LEU A 91 16.23 -6.29 35.70
N SER A 92 17.38 -6.86 35.35
CA SER A 92 17.91 -6.83 33.99
C SER A 92 16.98 -7.55 33.01
N ASP A 93 16.57 -8.77 33.37
CA ASP A 93 15.64 -9.58 32.59
C ASP A 93 14.28 -8.89 32.42
N ALA A 94 13.76 -8.25 33.47
CA ALA A 94 12.53 -7.46 33.39
C ALA A 94 12.69 -6.27 32.42
N GLY A 95 13.82 -5.56 32.50
CA GLY A 95 14.16 -4.47 31.59
C GLY A 95 14.22 -4.92 30.13
N ARG A 96 14.79 -6.10 29.87
CA ARG A 96 14.84 -6.72 28.54
C ARG A 96 13.46 -7.15 28.05
N SER A 97 12.69 -7.84 28.89
CA SER A 97 11.33 -8.28 28.53
C SER A 97 10.42 -7.10 28.17
N LEU A 98 10.54 -5.96 28.86
CA LEU A 98 9.81 -4.74 28.53
C LEU A 98 10.18 -4.23 27.13
N GLN A 99 11.47 -4.20 26.80
CA GLN A 99 11.93 -3.76 25.48
C GLN A 99 11.38 -4.66 24.37
N ASP A 100 11.38 -5.98 24.58
CA ASP A 100 10.86 -6.94 23.60
C ASP A 100 9.36 -6.75 23.36
N VAL A 101 8.56 -6.57 24.42
CA VAL A 101 7.12 -6.31 24.31
C VAL A 101 6.84 -4.98 23.60
N VAL A 102 7.55 -3.91 23.97
CA VAL A 102 7.42 -2.60 23.31
C VAL A 102 7.78 -2.71 21.83
N GLY A 103 8.85 -3.45 21.49
CA GLY A 103 9.26 -3.70 20.12
C GLY A 103 8.18 -4.42 19.31
N GLN A 104 7.62 -5.51 19.86
CA GLN A 104 6.53 -6.25 19.21
C GLN A 104 5.28 -5.39 19.00
N VAL A 105 4.90 -4.59 20.00
CA VAL A 105 3.75 -3.67 19.88
C VAL A 105 4.01 -2.60 18.83
N ALA A 106 5.22 -2.04 18.80
CA ALA A 106 5.61 -1.04 17.81
C ALA A 106 5.53 -1.61 16.38
N ASP A 107 6.09 -2.81 16.16
CA ASP A 107 6.10 -3.47 14.87
C ASP A 107 4.70 -3.89 14.41
N LEU A 108 3.88 -4.47 15.30
CA LEU A 108 2.52 -4.88 14.99
C LEU A 108 1.62 -3.68 14.68
N THR A 109 1.76 -2.60 15.45
CA THR A 109 1.02 -1.35 15.23
C THR A 109 1.40 -0.73 13.90
N ALA A 110 2.70 -0.63 13.61
CA ALA A 110 3.19 -0.12 12.33
C ALA A 110 2.69 -0.96 11.16
N LEU A 111 2.75 -2.28 11.27
CA LEU A 111 2.26 -3.20 10.25
C LEU A 111 0.76 -2.99 9.99
N ALA A 112 -0.07 -2.93 11.03
CA ALA A 112 -1.50 -2.70 10.88
C ALA A 112 -1.79 -1.35 10.23
N LEU A 113 -1.06 -0.30 10.63
CA LEU A 113 -1.21 1.06 10.13
C LEU A 113 -0.70 1.23 8.69
N ILE A 114 0.14 0.33 8.18
CA ILE A 114 0.51 0.27 6.77
C ILE A 114 -0.51 -0.57 6.00
N VAL A 115 -0.76 -1.80 6.44
CA VAL A 115 -1.53 -2.79 5.69
C VAL A 115 -2.97 -2.34 5.48
N LEU A 116 -3.64 -1.83 6.52
CA LEU A 116 -5.04 -1.42 6.43
C LEU A 116 -5.28 -0.31 5.39
N PRO A 117 -4.61 0.86 5.45
CA PRO A 117 -4.84 1.91 4.47
C PRO A 117 -4.31 1.54 3.08
N VAL A 118 -3.18 0.83 2.98
CA VAL A 118 -2.66 0.38 1.68
C VAL A 118 -3.64 -0.58 1.01
N ALA A 119 -4.16 -1.56 1.75
CA ALA A 119 -5.18 -2.48 1.24
C ALA A 119 -6.44 -1.73 0.83
N PHE A 120 -6.89 -0.75 1.62
CA PHE A 120 -8.04 0.09 1.29
C PHE A 120 -7.83 0.87 -0.02
N VAL A 121 -6.68 1.53 -0.18
CA VAL A 121 -6.32 2.24 -1.42
C VAL A 121 -6.29 1.28 -2.61
N LEU A 122 -5.67 0.11 -2.45
CA LEU A 122 -5.62 -0.91 -3.51
C LEU A 122 -7.01 -1.42 -3.88
N VAL A 123 -7.88 -1.70 -2.91
CA VAL A 123 -9.25 -2.19 -3.16
C VAL A 123 -10.08 -1.14 -3.89
N LEU A 124 -9.90 0.15 -3.61
CA LEU A 124 -10.63 1.21 -4.31
C LEU A 124 -10.02 1.53 -5.69
N TRP A 125 -8.71 1.44 -5.84
CA TRP A 125 -7.99 1.86 -7.05
C TRP A 125 -7.84 0.74 -8.10
N LEU A 126 -7.59 -0.50 -7.67
CA LEU A 126 -7.22 -1.61 -8.55
C LEU A 126 -8.39 -2.15 -9.40
N PRO A 127 -9.61 -2.37 -8.88
CA PRO A 127 -10.73 -2.87 -9.67
C PRO A 127 -11.12 -1.99 -10.88
N PRO A 128 -11.30 -0.66 -10.73
CA PRO A 128 -11.64 0.18 -11.89
C PRO A 128 -10.50 0.20 -12.92
N ARG A 129 -9.24 0.16 -12.46
CA ARG A 129 -8.06 0.09 -13.33
C ARG A 129 -8.05 -1.21 -14.15
N LEU A 130 -8.23 -2.36 -13.49
CA LEU A 130 -8.28 -3.68 -14.12
C LEU A 130 -9.44 -3.81 -15.11
N LEU A 131 -10.65 -3.38 -14.70
CA LEU A 131 -11.82 -3.42 -15.58
C LEU A 131 -11.62 -2.56 -16.83
N TRP A 132 -10.98 -1.39 -16.70
CA TRP A 132 -10.66 -0.56 -17.85
C TRP A 132 -9.65 -1.23 -18.79
N ILE A 133 -8.54 -1.77 -18.25
CA ILE A 133 -7.53 -2.48 -19.04
C ILE A 133 -8.17 -3.63 -19.82
N ARG A 134 -9.03 -4.44 -19.16
CA ARG A 134 -9.74 -5.55 -19.80
C ARG A 134 -10.70 -5.05 -20.88
N ARG A 135 -11.53 -4.05 -20.59
CA ARG A 135 -12.48 -3.49 -21.57
C ARG A 135 -11.77 -2.92 -22.80
N SER A 136 -10.73 -2.11 -22.60
CA SER A 136 -9.95 -1.53 -23.70
C SER A 136 -9.25 -2.60 -24.54
N ALA A 137 -8.74 -3.68 -23.91
CA ALA A 137 -8.16 -4.81 -24.65
C ALA A 137 -9.21 -5.54 -25.49
N THR A 138 -10.41 -5.79 -24.95
CA THR A 138 -11.51 -6.44 -25.68
C THR A 138 -12.01 -5.58 -26.84
N THR A 139 -12.21 -4.27 -26.64
CA THR A 139 -12.62 -3.35 -27.72
C THR A 139 -11.60 -3.30 -28.86
N ARG A 140 -10.30 -3.33 -28.54
CA ARG A 140 -9.26 -3.37 -29.56
C ARG A 140 -9.25 -4.69 -30.35
N ARG A 141 -9.37 -5.83 -29.66
CA ARG A 141 -9.50 -7.14 -30.32
C ARG A 141 -10.73 -7.23 -31.22
N LEU A 142 -11.83 -6.60 -30.81
CA LEU A 142 -13.05 -6.51 -31.62
C LEU A 142 -12.81 -5.72 -32.91
N LEU A 143 -12.07 -4.61 -32.86
CA LEU A 143 -11.71 -3.84 -34.05
C LEU A 143 -10.88 -4.67 -35.05
N ASP A 144 -9.96 -5.50 -34.55
CA ASP A 144 -9.07 -6.33 -35.38
C ASP A 144 -9.79 -7.53 -36.03
N THR A 145 -11.07 -7.79 -35.67
CA THR A 145 -11.88 -8.87 -36.25
C THR A 145 -12.54 -8.42 -37.56
N PRO A 146 -12.70 -9.29 -38.58
CA PRO A 146 -13.49 -8.96 -39.77
C PRO A 146 -14.91 -8.48 -39.39
N GLY A 147 -15.32 -7.31 -39.89
CA GLY A 147 -16.60 -6.66 -39.52
C GLY A 147 -16.59 -5.95 -38.15
N GLY A 148 -15.46 -5.91 -37.46
CA GLY A 148 -15.31 -5.29 -36.15
C GLY A 148 -15.66 -3.80 -36.09
N ALA A 149 -15.28 -3.04 -37.13
CA ALA A 149 -15.64 -1.63 -37.26
C ALA A 149 -17.16 -1.43 -37.34
N ASP A 150 -17.88 -2.37 -37.96
CA ASP A 150 -19.32 -2.32 -38.13
C ASP A 150 -20.06 -2.62 -36.81
N LEU A 151 -19.56 -3.57 -36.02
CA LEU A 151 -20.03 -3.83 -34.66
C LEU A 151 -19.79 -2.63 -33.72
N LEU A 152 -18.67 -1.93 -33.89
CA LEU A 152 -18.37 -0.71 -33.14
C LEU A 152 -19.27 0.46 -33.57
N ALA A 153 -19.56 0.58 -34.87
CA ALA A 153 -20.52 1.56 -35.38
C ALA A 153 -21.92 1.30 -34.82
N LEU A 154 -22.38 0.05 -34.80
CA LEU A 154 -23.65 -0.33 -34.16
C LEU A 154 -23.67 0.01 -32.67
N ARG A 155 -22.58 -0.27 -31.94
CA ARG A 155 -22.42 0.10 -30.53
C ARG A 155 -22.52 1.61 -30.31
N ALA A 156 -22.01 2.41 -31.25
CA ALA A 156 -22.11 3.86 -31.20
C ALA A 156 -23.57 4.31 -31.36
N LEU A 157 -24.28 3.75 -32.34
CA LEU A 157 -25.70 4.02 -32.63
C LEU A 157 -26.63 3.66 -31.45
N THR A 158 -26.36 2.55 -30.75
CA THR A 158 -27.16 2.14 -29.57
C THR A 158 -26.73 2.81 -28.26
N GLY A 159 -25.77 3.74 -28.32
CA GLY A 159 -25.19 4.39 -27.14
C GLY A 159 -25.79 5.77 -26.85
N PRO A 160 -25.27 6.48 -25.82
CA PRO A 160 -25.70 7.83 -25.49
C PRO A 160 -25.70 8.80 -26.67
N LEU A 161 -26.83 9.50 -26.88
CA LEU A 161 -27.06 10.41 -28.02
C LEU A 161 -26.08 11.58 -28.08
N ARG A 162 -25.57 12.04 -26.93
CA ARG A 162 -24.63 13.18 -26.86
C ARG A 162 -23.37 12.96 -27.70
N ASP A 163 -22.93 11.70 -27.84
CA ASP A 163 -21.69 11.38 -28.52
C ASP A 163 -21.93 11.25 -30.04
N LEU A 164 -23.17 10.98 -30.46
CA LEU A 164 -23.60 10.99 -31.87
C LEU A 164 -23.74 12.41 -32.42
N ALA A 165 -24.06 13.39 -31.58
CA ALA A 165 -24.15 14.80 -31.96
C ALA A 165 -22.83 15.42 -32.46
N ARG A 166 -21.70 14.71 -32.27
CA ARG A 166 -20.38 15.12 -32.73
C ARG A 166 -20.01 14.56 -34.11
N VAL A 167 -20.81 13.65 -34.64
CA VAL A 167 -20.58 13.03 -35.95
C VAL A 167 -21.29 13.85 -37.03
N PRO A 168 -20.62 14.18 -38.14
CA PRO A 168 -21.28 14.79 -39.29
C PRO A 168 -22.47 13.93 -39.75
N VAL A 169 -23.66 14.51 -39.88
CA VAL A 169 -24.86 13.78 -40.28
C VAL A 169 -24.94 13.76 -41.82
N PRO A 170 -24.79 12.59 -42.48
CA PRO A 170 -24.90 12.51 -43.93
C PRO A 170 -26.35 12.72 -44.39
N PRO A 171 -26.57 13.05 -45.68
CA PRO A 171 -27.91 13.12 -46.28
C PRO A 171 -28.63 11.78 -46.10
N GLY A 172 -29.81 11.79 -45.46
CA GLY A 172 -30.56 10.58 -45.10
C GLY A 172 -30.34 10.07 -43.66
N GLY A 173 -29.38 10.65 -42.93
CA GLY A 173 -29.14 10.35 -41.53
C GLY A 173 -28.19 9.18 -41.27
N LEU A 174 -27.63 9.13 -40.05
CA LEU A 174 -26.59 8.16 -39.66
C LEU A 174 -27.06 6.71 -39.74
N ALA A 175 -28.31 6.43 -39.38
CA ALA A 175 -28.87 5.06 -39.40
C ALA A 175 -29.09 4.51 -40.82
N ASP A 176 -29.28 5.41 -41.79
CA ASP A 176 -29.48 5.06 -43.19
C ASP A 176 -28.14 4.86 -43.90
N ALA A 177 -27.17 5.74 -43.65
CA ALA A 177 -25.79 5.58 -44.10
C ALA A 177 -25.15 4.28 -43.58
N TRP A 178 -25.38 3.93 -42.30
CA TRP A 178 -24.94 2.66 -41.74
C TRP A 178 -25.58 1.46 -42.43
N ARG A 179 -26.91 1.48 -42.64
CA ARG A 179 -27.64 0.38 -43.33
C ARG A 179 -27.18 0.15 -44.77
N ARG A 180 -26.71 1.20 -45.46
CA ARG A 180 -26.14 1.10 -46.82
C ARG A 180 -24.68 0.62 -46.86
N GLY A 181 -24.05 0.40 -45.72
CA GLY A 181 -22.65 0.00 -45.65
C GLY A 181 -21.68 1.12 -46.05
N ASP A 182 -22.05 2.40 -45.84
CA ASP A 182 -21.18 3.53 -46.11
C ASP A 182 -19.91 3.44 -45.23
N ARG A 183 -18.76 3.23 -45.87
CA ARG A 183 -17.48 3.05 -45.19
C ARG A 183 -17.08 4.27 -44.36
N GLN A 184 -17.43 5.48 -44.81
CA GLN A 184 -17.09 6.70 -44.09
C GLN A 184 -17.94 6.81 -42.83
N ALA A 185 -19.26 6.60 -42.94
CA ALA A 185 -20.16 6.62 -41.80
C ALA A 185 -19.81 5.53 -40.77
N ILE A 186 -19.44 4.32 -41.21
CA ILE A 186 -18.99 3.24 -40.33
C ILE A 186 -17.68 3.62 -39.63
N ALA A 187 -16.71 4.19 -40.35
CA ALA A 187 -15.45 4.64 -39.77
C ALA A 187 -15.68 5.70 -38.69
N ASP A 188 -16.45 6.75 -38.99
CA ASP A 188 -16.72 7.85 -38.06
C ASP A 188 -17.48 7.38 -36.82
N LEU A 189 -18.48 6.51 -36.99
CA LEU A 189 -19.22 5.91 -35.86
C LEU A 189 -18.33 4.97 -35.02
N SER A 190 -17.47 4.19 -35.66
CA SER A 190 -16.52 3.31 -34.96
C SER A 190 -15.50 4.12 -34.14
N GLU A 191 -15.07 5.28 -34.64
CA GLU A 191 -14.15 6.18 -33.94
C GLU A 191 -14.80 6.75 -32.67
N VAL A 192 -16.09 7.09 -32.71
CA VAL A 192 -16.85 7.51 -31.52
C VAL A 192 -16.91 6.38 -30.47
N ALA A 193 -17.15 5.14 -30.89
CA ALA A 193 -17.14 4.00 -29.98
C ALA A 193 -15.74 3.76 -29.36
N LEU A 194 -14.67 3.90 -30.15
CA LEU A 194 -13.29 3.80 -29.69
C LEU A 194 -12.93 4.93 -28.70
N ALA A 195 -13.29 6.17 -29.02
CA ALA A 195 -13.06 7.32 -28.16
C ALA A 195 -13.79 7.17 -26.81
N ARG A 196 -15.00 6.60 -26.82
CA ARG A 196 -15.75 6.26 -25.59
C ARG A 196 -15.07 5.15 -24.77
N ALA A 197 -14.36 4.23 -25.41
CA ALA A 197 -13.50 3.24 -24.73
C ALA A 197 -12.13 3.82 -24.28
N GLY A 198 -11.83 5.07 -24.63
CA GLY A 198 -10.54 5.74 -24.32
C GLY A 198 -9.42 5.39 -25.30
N LEU A 199 -9.77 4.84 -26.47
CA LEU A 199 -8.88 4.45 -27.55
C LEU A 199 -8.99 5.47 -28.70
N ARG A 200 -7.92 5.66 -29.46
CA ARG A 200 -7.96 6.27 -30.80
C ARG A 200 -7.73 5.15 -31.83
N ALA A 201 -8.37 5.29 -32.99
CA ALA A 201 -8.11 4.47 -34.17
C ALA A 201 -6.62 4.55 -34.54
#